data_AF-A0A369JGG2-F1
#
_entry.id   AF-A0A369JGG2-F1
#
_cell.length_a   1.000
_cell.length_b   1.000
_cell.length_c   1.000
_cell.angle_alpha   90.00
_cell.angle_beta   90.00
_cell.angle_gamma   90.00
#
_symmetry.space_group_name_H-M   'P 1'
#
loop_
_entity.id
_entity.type
_entity.pdbx_description
1 polymer ?
#
loop_
_entity_poly.entity_id
_entity_poly.type
_entity_poly.pdbx_seq_one_letter_code
_entity_poly.pdbx_strand_id
1 'polypeptide(L)'
;MSTDPTNSFTTSQVRPWDKPQTENSIDIKLAPNPPSFPLGLTALDIDKSHGIRIKAFTDNVTPNSVRVHLDAWADTTLYMASCNWLEVFANDREFQHGSVSTMDDHPWNKPQVTTAIKVNFPKAFGAPPTVIVWLNELDLNEKHNWRVKATVSDVTSTGFIMHLDTWGDTIMYSATATWIAYPANRPNIMSGSYNIMDVRAWDQPRAVNQGNVQFNKALQTVPRVLSGLNMMDIGCSANLRIRLGMSNISKTGLTWNIDAWADTVLYSAGASYLAIQEL
;
A
#
# COMPACT_ATOMS: atom_id res chain seq x y z
N MET A 1 28.03 5.01 -2.27
CA MET A 1 26.84 5.18 -1.41
C MET A 1 25.79 5.86 -2.28
N SER A 2 24.77 5.14 -2.70
CA SER A 2 23.70 5.69 -3.54
C SER A 2 22.85 6.63 -2.67
N THR A 3 22.88 7.93 -2.97
CA THR A 3 22.04 8.94 -2.32
C THR A 3 20.87 9.33 -3.23
N ASP A 4 20.31 8.36 -3.96
CA ASP A 4 18.92 8.49 -4.35
C ASP A 4 18.09 8.22 -3.10
N PRO A 5 17.28 9.16 -2.61
CA PRO A 5 16.29 8.81 -1.61
C PRO A 5 15.39 7.77 -2.27
N THR A 6 15.48 6.53 -1.83
CA THR A 6 14.43 5.55 -2.09
C THR A 6 13.13 6.20 -1.65
N ASN A 7 12.13 6.31 -2.54
CA ASN A 7 10.81 6.89 -2.27
C ASN A 7 10.05 6.08 -1.20
N SER A 8 10.58 6.07 0.02
CA SER A 8 10.18 5.23 1.12
C SER A 8 10.60 5.83 2.45
N PHE A 9 9.77 5.61 3.46
CA PHE A 9 10.05 5.94 4.85
C PHE A 9 9.91 4.66 5.66
N THR A 10 10.82 4.46 6.62
CA THR A 10 10.69 3.41 7.65
C THR A 10 10.94 4.03 9.00
N THR A 11 10.12 3.70 10.01
CA THR A 11 10.24 4.30 11.35
C THR A 11 11.62 4.09 11.99
N SER A 12 12.35 3.03 11.60
CA SER A 12 13.73 2.78 12.04
C SER A 12 14.74 3.85 11.62
N GLN A 13 14.38 4.73 10.67
CA GLN A 13 15.20 5.86 10.26
C GLN A 13 15.22 6.99 11.30
N VAL A 14 14.18 7.08 12.15
CA VAL A 14 14.02 8.16 13.13
C VAL A 14 14.04 7.69 14.58
N ARG A 15 13.91 6.38 14.81
CA ARG A 15 14.03 5.78 16.15
C ARG A 15 14.47 4.32 16.11
N PRO A 16 15.09 3.82 17.18
CA PRO A 16 15.29 2.37 17.38
C PRO A 16 13.96 1.61 17.42
N TRP A 17 13.97 0.34 17.01
CA TRP A 17 12.77 -0.52 16.96
C TRP A 17 12.24 -0.85 18.37
N ASP A 18 13.12 -0.93 19.37
CA ASP A 18 12.84 -1.26 20.77
C ASP A 18 12.32 -0.06 21.58
N LYS A 19 12.15 1.10 20.95
CA LYS A 19 11.58 2.31 21.53
C LYS A 19 10.36 2.75 20.72
N PRO A 20 9.26 1.98 20.71
CA PRO A 20 8.08 2.29 19.91
C PRO A 20 7.52 3.68 20.25
N GLN A 21 7.03 4.37 19.22
CA GLN A 21 6.39 5.69 19.30
C GLN A 21 5.18 5.69 18.39
N THR A 22 4.14 6.40 18.82
CA THR A 22 2.90 6.59 18.04
C THR A 22 3.15 7.45 16.82
N GLU A 23 3.83 8.59 16.97
CA GLU A 23 4.07 9.54 15.89
C GLU A 23 5.48 9.37 15.31
N ASN A 24 5.59 9.30 13.99
CA ASN A 24 6.86 9.09 13.28
C ASN A 24 6.83 9.84 11.96
N SER A 25 7.81 10.71 11.73
CA SER A 25 7.83 11.48 10.48
C SER A 25 9.23 11.81 9.98
N ILE A 26 9.33 12.04 8.67
CA ILE A 26 10.51 12.60 8.01
C ILE A 26 10.11 13.78 7.12
N ASP A 27 10.96 14.79 7.07
CA ASP A 27 10.86 15.88 6.11
C ASP A 27 11.67 15.55 4.85
N ILE A 28 11.03 15.60 3.70
CA ILE A 28 11.61 15.32 2.38
C ILE A 28 11.73 16.64 1.63
N LYS A 29 12.90 16.91 1.05
CA LYS A 29 13.12 18.04 0.16
C LYS A 29 12.74 17.66 -1.27
N LEU A 30 12.06 18.56 -1.95
CA LEU A 30 11.53 18.36 -3.30
C LEU A 30 12.17 19.34 -4.28
N ALA A 31 12.24 18.94 -5.53
CA ALA A 31 12.49 19.87 -6.62
C ALA A 31 11.34 20.88 -6.74
N PRO A 32 11.57 22.10 -7.27
CA PRO A 32 10.51 23.08 -7.49
C PRO A 32 9.40 22.53 -8.39
N ASN A 33 8.13 22.75 -8.00
CA ASN A 33 6.88 22.14 -8.48
C ASN A 33 6.49 20.89 -7.67
N PRO A 34 5.68 21.04 -6.61
CA PRO A 34 5.45 19.98 -5.65
C PRO A 34 4.79 18.76 -6.31
N PRO A 35 5.37 17.56 -6.17
CA PRO A 35 4.67 16.34 -6.46
C PRO A 35 3.53 16.11 -5.48
N SER A 36 2.51 15.36 -5.90
CA SER A 36 1.62 14.65 -4.99
C SER A 36 2.17 13.26 -4.71
N PHE A 37 1.80 12.71 -3.54
CA PHE A 37 2.41 11.52 -2.96
C PHE A 37 1.34 10.48 -2.62
N PRO A 38 0.71 9.79 -3.59
CA PRO A 38 -0.04 8.60 -3.25
C PRO A 38 0.89 7.58 -2.56
N LEU A 39 0.55 7.19 -1.32
CA LEU A 39 1.39 6.35 -0.45
C LEU A 39 0.78 4.96 -0.26
N GLY A 40 1.62 3.97 0.02
CA GLY A 40 1.20 2.62 0.39
C GLY A 40 2.06 2.04 1.50
N LEU A 41 1.44 1.29 2.42
CA LEU A 41 2.14 0.52 3.44
C LEU A 41 2.90 -0.64 2.79
N THR A 42 4.13 -0.89 3.26
CA THR A 42 5.01 -1.94 2.73
C THR A 42 5.54 -2.88 3.80
N ALA A 43 5.61 -2.45 5.06
CA ALA A 43 5.97 -3.32 6.18
C ALA A 43 5.32 -2.84 7.47
N LEU A 44 5.00 -3.77 8.37
CA LEU A 44 4.42 -3.52 9.69
C LEU A 44 5.00 -4.51 10.71
N ASP A 45 5.27 -4.02 11.92
CA ASP A 45 5.48 -4.79 13.16
C ASP A 45 4.69 -4.08 14.28
N ILE A 46 3.51 -4.61 14.60
CA ILE A 46 2.56 -4.02 15.55
C ILE A 46 2.21 -5.05 16.61
N ASP A 47 2.29 -4.65 17.89
CA ASP A 47 1.92 -5.50 19.02
C ASP A 47 0.47 -5.99 18.93
N LYS A 48 0.24 -7.25 19.31
CA LYS A 48 -1.08 -7.88 19.22
C LYS A 48 -2.06 -7.53 20.34
N SER A 49 -1.60 -6.90 21.42
CA SER A 49 -2.39 -6.78 22.65
C SER A 49 -3.53 -5.79 22.54
N HIS A 50 -3.51 -4.92 21.52
CA HIS A 50 -4.52 -3.93 21.21
C HIS A 50 -4.75 -3.86 19.71
N GLY A 51 -5.74 -3.08 19.28
CA GLY A 51 -6.10 -2.95 17.87
C GLY A 51 -4.92 -2.54 16.99
N ILE A 52 -4.91 -3.03 15.75
CA ILE A 52 -3.92 -2.69 14.73
C ILE A 52 -4.31 -1.36 14.12
N ARG A 53 -3.64 -0.29 14.54
CA ARG A 53 -3.95 1.08 14.12
C ARG A 53 -2.73 1.77 13.57
N ILE A 54 -2.75 2.06 12.27
CA ILE A 54 -1.62 2.67 11.57
C ILE A 54 -2.12 3.50 10.39
N LYS A 55 -1.49 4.65 10.16
CA LYS A 55 -1.75 5.52 9.03
C LYS A 55 -0.45 6.00 8.39
N ALA A 56 -0.34 5.82 7.07
CA ALA A 56 0.63 6.49 6.23
C ALA A 56 -0.04 7.69 5.54
N PHE A 57 0.50 8.89 5.77
CA PHE A 57 -0.04 10.12 5.19
C PHE A 57 1.04 11.19 5.05
N THR A 58 0.71 12.28 4.38
CA THR A 58 1.57 13.46 4.27
C THR A 58 0.89 14.69 4.84
N ASP A 59 1.68 15.58 5.44
CA ASP A 59 1.27 16.93 5.79
C ASP A 59 2.37 17.95 5.42
N ASN A 60 2.17 19.22 5.79
CA ASN A 60 3.14 20.30 5.59
C ASN A 60 3.71 20.36 4.16
N VAL A 61 2.84 20.14 3.17
CA VAL A 61 3.20 20.18 1.75
C VAL A 61 3.50 21.62 1.35
N THR A 62 4.76 21.87 1.00
CA THR A 62 5.23 23.14 0.43
C THR A 62 5.73 22.92 -1.00
N PRO A 63 6.02 23.98 -1.77
CA PRO A 63 6.59 23.83 -3.10
C PRO A 63 7.91 23.05 -3.15
N ASN A 64 8.64 22.98 -2.02
CA ASN A 64 10.01 22.44 -1.94
C ASN A 64 10.16 21.35 -0.86
N SER A 65 9.09 20.98 -0.16
CA SER A 65 9.16 19.97 0.88
C SER A 65 7.82 19.30 1.15
N VAL A 66 7.85 18.09 1.66
CA VAL A 66 6.70 17.40 2.23
C VAL A 66 7.15 16.69 3.51
N ARG A 67 6.24 16.53 4.47
CA ARG A 67 6.46 15.64 5.60
C ARG A 67 5.65 14.37 5.44
N VAL A 68 6.32 13.23 5.52
CA VAL A 68 5.71 11.90 5.44
C VAL A 68 5.62 11.30 6.83
N HIS A 69 4.46 10.75 7.17
CA HIS A 69 4.15 10.18 8.49
C HIS A 69 3.85 8.67 8.42
N LEU A 70 4.14 7.98 9.52
CA LEU A 70 3.77 6.61 9.81
C LEU A 70 3.31 6.54 11.26
N ASP A 71 2.05 6.87 11.48
CA ASP A 71 1.54 7.11 12.82
C ASP A 71 0.57 6.02 13.27
N ALA A 72 0.75 5.55 14.49
CA ALA A 72 -0.21 4.77 15.25
C ALA A 72 -0.95 5.67 16.24
N TRP A 73 -2.06 5.18 16.79
CA TRP A 73 -2.83 5.92 17.81
C TRP A 73 -3.42 5.00 18.87
N ALA A 74 -4.00 5.62 19.89
CA ALA A 74 -4.55 4.98 21.08
C ALA A 74 -3.50 4.13 21.82
N ASP A 75 -3.83 2.87 22.12
CA ASP A 75 -3.03 1.88 22.86
C ASP A 75 -2.16 0.99 21.96
N THR A 76 -2.10 1.32 20.66
CA THR A 76 -1.32 0.57 19.67
C THR A 76 0.18 0.75 19.90
N THR A 77 0.91 -0.35 20.04
CA THR A 77 2.37 -0.32 20.12
C THR A 77 2.98 -0.64 18.73
N LEU A 78 3.52 0.40 18.08
CA LEU A 78 4.11 0.33 16.74
C LEU A 78 5.63 0.12 16.82
N TYR A 79 6.12 -1.10 16.69
CA TYR A 79 7.55 -1.39 16.67
C TYR A 79 8.20 -0.92 15.37
N MET A 80 7.59 -1.24 14.23
CA MET A 80 8.08 -0.86 12.90
C MET A 80 6.91 -0.59 11.95
N ALA A 81 7.05 0.42 11.09
CA ALA A 81 6.29 0.50 9.86
C ALA A 81 7.19 1.01 8.72
N SER A 82 6.81 0.67 7.50
CA SER A 82 7.38 1.21 6.27
C SER A 82 6.27 1.60 5.29
N CYS A 83 6.48 2.66 4.54
CA CYS A 83 5.68 3.01 3.37
C CYS A 83 6.58 3.38 2.18
N ASN A 84 6.00 3.40 0.99
CA ASN A 84 6.56 4.07 -0.18
C ASN A 84 5.53 4.99 -0.84
N TRP A 85 5.97 5.79 -1.80
CA TRP A 85 5.10 6.69 -2.54
C TRP A 85 5.53 6.83 -3.99
N LEU A 86 4.55 7.14 -4.84
CA LEU A 86 4.81 7.66 -6.17
C LEU A 86 4.87 9.19 -6.10
N GLU A 87 5.88 9.79 -6.70
CA GLU A 87 5.90 11.24 -6.95
C GLU A 87 5.16 11.53 -8.25
N VAL A 88 4.05 12.26 -8.15
CA VAL A 88 3.28 12.71 -9.32
C VAL A 88 3.48 14.21 -9.49
N PHE A 89 4.28 14.60 -10.47
CA PHE A 89 4.59 16.00 -10.75
C PHE A 89 3.41 16.74 -11.38
N ALA A 90 3.25 18.03 -11.07
CA ALA A 90 2.13 18.86 -11.55
C ALA A 90 2.00 18.95 -13.10
N ASN A 91 3.08 18.69 -13.83
CA ASN A 91 3.08 18.63 -15.30
C ASN A 91 2.71 17.25 -15.87
N ASP A 92 2.74 16.17 -15.07
CA ASP A 92 2.22 14.87 -15.47
C ASP A 92 0.70 14.86 -15.29
N ARG A 93 0.01 15.30 -16.35
CA ARG A 93 -1.45 15.39 -16.39
C ARG A 93 -2.16 14.05 -16.61
N GLU A 94 -1.42 12.95 -16.76
CA GLU A 94 -2.00 11.66 -17.09
C GLU A 94 -2.20 10.78 -15.84
N PHE A 95 -1.38 10.96 -14.80
CA PHE A 95 -1.68 10.36 -13.50
C PHE A 95 -2.83 11.10 -12.81
N GLN A 96 -3.76 10.33 -12.28
CA GLN A 96 -4.74 10.80 -11.30
C GLN A 96 -4.67 9.88 -10.10
N HIS A 97 -4.89 10.42 -8.91
CA HIS A 97 -4.82 9.65 -7.67
C HIS A 97 -5.77 10.26 -6.64
N GLY A 98 -6.00 9.51 -5.56
CA GLY A 98 -6.80 9.93 -4.42
C GLY A 98 -6.81 8.84 -3.36
N SER A 99 -7.60 9.02 -2.31
CA SER A 99 -7.80 8.01 -1.27
C SER A 99 -9.28 7.88 -0.94
N VAL A 100 -9.67 6.70 -0.47
CA VAL A 100 -11.03 6.37 -0.05
C VAL A 100 -10.94 5.64 1.27
N SER A 101 -11.80 6.03 2.22
CA SER A 101 -11.96 5.36 3.50
C SER A 101 -13.29 4.61 3.55
N THR A 102 -13.35 3.48 4.26
CA THR A 102 -14.63 2.86 4.62
C THR A 102 -15.54 3.84 5.38
N MET A 103 -14.94 4.81 6.08
CA MET A 103 -15.66 5.85 6.79
C MET A 103 -16.38 6.87 5.90
N ASP A 104 -16.08 6.89 4.60
CA ASP A 104 -16.83 7.68 3.61
C ASP A 104 -18.22 7.08 3.32
N ASP A 105 -18.41 5.78 3.63
CA ASP A 105 -19.67 5.04 3.46
C ASP A 105 -20.45 4.92 4.78
N HIS A 106 -19.78 4.53 5.87
CA HIS A 106 -20.43 4.25 7.15
C HIS A 106 -19.60 4.74 8.35
N PRO A 107 -20.23 5.08 9.48
CA PRO A 107 -19.48 5.56 10.65
C PRO A 107 -18.60 4.45 11.26
N TRP A 108 -17.45 4.84 11.80
CA TRP A 108 -16.45 3.97 12.44
C TRP A 108 -17.03 2.93 13.43
N ASN A 109 -18.06 3.31 14.19
CA ASN A 109 -18.69 2.43 15.19
C ASN A 109 -19.72 1.44 14.62
N LYS A 110 -19.87 1.37 13.30
CA LYS A 110 -20.75 0.42 12.60
C LYS A 110 -19.96 -0.31 11.50
N PRO A 111 -18.91 -1.08 11.86
CA PRO A 111 -18.07 -1.77 10.89
C PRO A 111 -18.89 -2.71 9.99
N GLN A 112 -18.53 -2.77 8.72
CA GLN A 112 -19.15 -3.65 7.73
C GLN A 112 -18.12 -4.63 7.14
N VAL A 113 -18.61 -5.80 6.72
CA VAL A 113 -17.77 -6.81 6.07
C VAL A 113 -17.34 -6.37 4.68
N THR A 114 -18.25 -5.72 3.94
CA THR A 114 -18.01 -5.26 2.58
C THR A 114 -18.29 -3.77 2.45
N THR A 115 -17.49 -3.05 1.67
CA THR A 115 -17.72 -1.62 1.42
C THR A 115 -17.34 -1.27 -0.01
N ALA A 116 -18.33 -0.82 -0.78
CA ALA A 116 -18.18 -0.47 -2.19
C ALA A 116 -18.48 1.02 -2.39
N ILE A 117 -17.46 1.80 -2.78
CA ILE A 117 -17.54 3.25 -2.90
C ILE A 117 -17.27 3.65 -4.34
N LYS A 118 -18.19 4.43 -4.93
CA LYS A 118 -18.00 4.98 -6.27
C LYS A 118 -17.01 6.14 -6.24
N VAL A 119 -15.96 6.02 -7.03
CA VAL A 119 -14.94 7.06 -7.22
C VAL A 119 -15.07 7.64 -8.63
N ASN A 120 -15.18 8.96 -8.72
CA ASN A 120 -15.12 9.65 -10.01
C ASN A 120 -13.71 10.21 -10.20
N PHE A 121 -13.15 10.05 -11.40
CA PHE A 121 -11.91 10.72 -11.75
C PHE A 121 -12.13 12.24 -11.85
N PRO A 122 -11.25 13.07 -11.27
CA PRO A 122 -11.30 14.52 -11.44
C PRO A 122 -11.38 14.95 -12.91
N LYS A 123 -10.72 14.20 -13.80
CA LYS A 123 -10.80 14.35 -15.25
C LYS A 123 -11.07 13.00 -15.90
N ALA A 124 -12.04 12.96 -16.81
CA ALA A 124 -12.28 11.74 -17.59
C ALA A 124 -11.07 11.39 -18.48
N PHE A 125 -10.76 10.10 -18.55
CA PHE A 125 -9.80 9.54 -19.50
C PHE A 125 -10.43 9.35 -20.88
N GLY A 126 -9.62 9.20 -21.93
CA GLY A 126 -10.13 8.90 -23.28
C GLY A 126 -10.72 7.49 -23.42
N ALA A 127 -10.30 6.57 -22.56
CA ALA A 127 -10.74 5.18 -22.45
C ALA A 127 -10.56 4.74 -20.98
N PRO A 128 -11.12 3.59 -20.53
CA PRO A 128 -10.88 3.09 -19.18
C PRO A 128 -9.37 3.03 -18.84
N PRO A 129 -8.91 3.71 -17.77
CA PRO A 129 -7.51 3.69 -17.37
C PRO A 129 -7.14 2.37 -16.68
N THR A 130 -5.85 2.18 -16.41
CA THR A 130 -5.42 1.21 -15.41
C THR A 130 -5.49 1.87 -14.03
N VAL A 131 -6.02 1.15 -13.04
CA VAL A 131 -6.11 1.60 -11.64
C VAL A 131 -5.45 0.57 -10.74
N ILE A 132 -4.53 1.01 -9.88
CA ILE A 132 -3.97 0.21 -8.78
C ILE A 132 -4.31 0.84 -7.44
N VAL A 133 -4.30 0.02 -6.39
CA VAL A 133 -4.61 0.45 -5.02
C VAL A 133 -3.59 -0.06 -4.02
N TRP A 134 -3.33 0.76 -3.01
CA TRP A 134 -2.48 0.47 -1.86
C TRP A 134 -3.19 0.86 -0.57
N LEU A 135 -3.16 -0.03 0.43
CA LEU A 135 -3.61 0.27 1.78
C LEU A 135 -2.66 1.29 2.42
N ASN A 136 -3.23 2.33 3.01
CA ASN A 136 -2.48 3.37 3.69
C ASN A 136 -3.03 3.71 5.09
N GLU A 137 -4.17 3.14 5.50
CA GLU A 137 -4.66 3.21 6.88
C GLU A 137 -5.40 1.93 7.27
N LEU A 138 -5.25 1.50 8.53
CA LEU A 138 -5.95 0.36 9.11
C LEU A 138 -6.39 0.68 10.54
N ASP A 139 -7.60 0.25 10.91
CA ASP A 139 -8.07 0.12 12.30
C ASP A 139 -8.80 -1.23 12.46
N LEU A 140 -8.07 -2.24 12.92
CA LEU A 140 -8.57 -3.61 13.08
C LEU A 140 -8.58 -4.00 14.56
N ASN A 141 -9.65 -4.65 15.02
CA ASN A 141 -9.70 -5.19 16.37
C ASN A 141 -8.70 -6.35 16.58
N GLU A 142 -8.22 -6.50 17.81
CA GLU A 142 -7.23 -7.49 18.22
C GLU A 142 -7.77 -8.92 18.46
N LYS A 143 -9.10 -9.10 18.59
CA LYS A 143 -9.68 -10.37 19.04
C LYS A 143 -9.82 -11.43 17.96
N HIS A 144 -9.71 -11.03 16.69
CA HIS A 144 -9.88 -11.88 15.52
C HIS A 144 -8.73 -11.65 14.54
N ASN A 145 -8.52 -12.59 13.62
CA ASN A 145 -7.48 -12.45 12.61
C ASN A 145 -7.63 -11.13 11.84
N TRP A 146 -6.50 -10.56 11.44
CA TRP A 146 -6.46 -9.30 10.71
C TRP A 146 -6.58 -9.57 9.22
N ARG A 147 -7.78 -9.29 8.70
CA ARG A 147 -8.15 -9.54 7.31
C ARG A 147 -8.66 -8.27 6.67
N VAL A 148 -8.05 -7.88 5.55
CA VAL A 148 -8.44 -6.68 4.80
C VAL A 148 -8.04 -6.86 3.35
N LYS A 149 -8.85 -6.35 2.43
CA LYS A 149 -8.60 -6.38 0.99
C LYS A 149 -9.12 -5.09 0.35
N ALA A 150 -8.21 -4.38 -0.33
CA ALA A 150 -8.51 -3.27 -1.22
C ALA A 150 -8.48 -3.75 -2.67
N THR A 151 -9.58 -3.56 -3.42
CA THR A 151 -9.64 -3.85 -4.85
C THR A 151 -10.48 -2.83 -5.60
N VAL A 152 -10.45 -2.88 -6.93
CA VAL A 152 -11.27 -2.04 -7.80
C VAL A 152 -12.07 -2.88 -8.78
N SER A 153 -13.23 -2.40 -9.16
CA SER A 153 -14.08 -2.98 -10.21
C SER A 153 -14.75 -1.88 -11.03
N ASP A 154 -15.43 -2.26 -12.11
CA ASP A 154 -16.22 -1.35 -12.95
C ASP A 154 -15.44 -0.10 -13.40
N VAL A 155 -14.18 -0.29 -13.79
CA VAL A 155 -13.33 0.80 -14.26
C VAL A 155 -13.84 1.28 -15.63
N THR A 156 -14.26 2.54 -15.66
CA THR A 156 -14.72 3.26 -16.86
C THR A 156 -13.81 4.45 -17.13
N SER A 157 -14.06 5.22 -18.19
CA SER A 157 -13.31 6.45 -18.45
C SER A 157 -13.55 7.56 -17.42
N THR A 158 -14.64 7.50 -16.64
CA THR A 158 -15.05 8.56 -15.71
C THR A 158 -14.91 8.19 -14.25
N GLY A 159 -14.69 6.92 -13.93
CA GLY A 159 -14.57 6.46 -12.55
C GLY A 159 -14.47 4.95 -12.43
N PHE A 160 -14.54 4.46 -11.20
CA PHE A 160 -14.50 3.05 -10.84
C PHE A 160 -15.21 2.84 -9.49
N ILE A 161 -15.39 1.58 -9.09
CA ILE A 161 -15.83 1.22 -7.74
C ILE A 161 -14.63 0.73 -6.93
N MET A 162 -14.34 1.39 -5.81
CA MET A 162 -13.38 0.96 -4.80
C MET A 162 -14.06 -0.02 -3.84
N HIS A 163 -13.42 -1.16 -3.59
CA HIS A 163 -13.83 -2.13 -2.58
C HIS A 163 -12.81 -2.16 -1.44
N LEU A 164 -13.30 -2.02 -0.21
CA LEU A 164 -12.54 -2.14 1.03
C LEU A 164 -13.24 -3.16 1.92
N ASP A 165 -12.84 -4.41 1.79
CA ASP A 165 -13.56 -5.54 2.37
C ASP A 165 -12.73 -6.26 3.44
N THR A 166 -13.44 -6.90 4.35
CA THR A 166 -12.91 -7.91 5.27
C THR A 166 -13.72 -9.21 5.13
N TRP A 167 -13.39 -10.25 5.88
CA TRP A 167 -14.12 -11.52 5.87
C TRP A 167 -13.91 -12.32 7.17
N GLY A 168 -14.70 -13.38 7.32
CA GLY A 168 -14.70 -14.21 8.53
C GLY A 168 -15.29 -13.45 9.72
N ASP A 169 -14.57 -13.48 10.84
CA ASP A 169 -14.92 -12.86 12.12
C ASP A 169 -14.17 -11.54 12.38
N THR A 170 -13.41 -11.06 11.41
CA THR A 170 -12.63 -9.84 11.53
C THR A 170 -13.52 -8.62 11.75
N ILE A 171 -13.16 -7.79 12.72
CA ILE A 171 -13.81 -6.49 12.96
C ILE A 171 -12.86 -5.40 12.44
N MET A 172 -13.22 -4.82 11.29
CA MET A 172 -12.51 -3.71 10.65
C MET A 172 -13.28 -2.41 10.90
N TYR A 173 -12.82 -1.60 11.86
CA TYR A 173 -13.46 -0.32 12.18
C TYR A 173 -13.25 0.71 11.08
N SER A 174 -12.05 0.74 10.51
CA SER A 174 -11.77 1.48 9.28
C SER A 174 -10.64 0.85 8.47
N ALA A 175 -10.67 1.10 7.17
CA ALA A 175 -9.51 0.99 6.30
C ALA A 175 -9.54 2.15 5.30
N THR A 176 -8.36 2.60 4.90
CA THR A 176 -8.20 3.57 3.81
C THR A 176 -7.23 2.99 2.78
N ALA A 177 -7.58 3.14 1.51
CA ALA A 177 -6.67 2.85 0.41
C ALA A 177 -6.50 4.06 -0.50
N THR A 178 -5.26 4.28 -0.91
CA THR A 178 -4.90 5.18 -1.99
C THR A 178 -5.06 4.47 -3.33
N TRP A 179 -5.62 5.16 -4.32
CA TRP A 179 -5.71 4.71 -5.69
C TRP A 179 -4.83 5.56 -6.61
N ILE A 180 -4.25 4.93 -7.64
CA ILE A 180 -3.45 5.57 -8.68
C ILE A 180 -4.01 5.09 -10.03
N ALA A 181 -4.35 6.03 -10.90
CA ALA A 181 -4.91 5.79 -12.22
C ALA A 181 -4.07 6.46 -13.31
N TYR A 182 -3.89 5.77 -14.44
CA TYR A 182 -3.16 6.29 -15.60
C TYR A 182 -3.66 5.63 -16.91
N PRO A 183 -3.43 6.23 -18.09
CA PRO A 183 -3.88 5.66 -19.35
C PRO A 183 -3.31 4.26 -19.58
N ALA A 184 -4.17 3.27 -19.84
CA ALA A 184 -3.78 1.87 -19.97
C ALA A 184 -2.76 1.59 -21.09
N ASN A 185 -2.69 2.47 -22.09
CA ASN A 185 -1.78 2.36 -23.23
C ASN A 185 -0.42 3.04 -23.01
N ARG A 186 -0.09 3.51 -21.80
CA ARG A 186 1.23 4.11 -21.53
C ARG A 186 2.36 3.11 -21.86
N PRO A 187 3.30 3.45 -22.77
CA PRO A 187 4.32 2.50 -23.23
C PRO A 187 5.39 2.23 -22.16
N ASN A 188 5.64 3.17 -21.28
CA ASN A 188 6.74 3.22 -20.31
C ASN A 188 6.33 2.79 -18.88
N ILE A 189 5.12 2.27 -18.70
CA ILE A 189 4.59 1.85 -17.39
C ILE A 189 4.06 0.43 -17.48
N MET A 190 4.35 -0.37 -16.45
CA MET A 190 3.65 -1.61 -16.14
C MET A 190 3.08 -1.55 -14.75
N SER A 191 1.91 -2.14 -14.56
CA SER A 191 1.37 -2.38 -13.23
C SER A 191 0.63 -3.70 -13.20
N GLY A 192 0.31 -4.14 -12.00
CA GLY A 192 -0.47 -5.33 -11.76
C GLY A 192 -0.53 -5.62 -10.26
N SER A 193 -1.08 -6.77 -9.92
CA SER A 193 -1.13 -7.25 -8.55
C SER A 193 -0.65 -8.69 -8.49
N TYR A 194 -0.18 -9.09 -7.32
CA TYR A 194 0.21 -10.46 -6.99
C TYR A 194 -0.25 -10.79 -5.57
N ASN A 195 -0.48 -12.07 -5.32
CA ASN A 195 -0.93 -12.58 -4.03
C ASN A 195 -0.15 -13.83 -3.65
N ILE A 196 0.06 -14.04 -2.35
CA ILE A 196 0.65 -15.28 -1.83
C ILE A 196 -0.15 -16.51 -2.30
N MET A 197 -1.46 -16.37 -2.48
CA MET A 197 -2.32 -17.44 -2.99
C MET A 197 -2.00 -17.88 -4.43
N ASP A 198 -1.26 -17.07 -5.20
CA ASP A 198 -0.80 -17.44 -6.54
C ASP A 198 0.31 -18.51 -6.51
N VAL A 199 1.00 -18.67 -5.37
CA VAL A 199 2.14 -19.58 -5.20
C VAL A 199 1.92 -20.68 -4.16
N ARG A 200 0.89 -20.56 -3.30
CA ARG A 200 0.48 -21.60 -2.37
C ARG A 200 -0.96 -21.42 -1.87
N ALA A 201 -1.58 -22.48 -1.39
CA ALA A 201 -2.89 -22.37 -0.73
C ALA A 201 -2.81 -21.57 0.59
N TRP A 202 -3.94 -20.95 0.97
CA TRP A 202 -4.04 -20.11 2.17
C TRP A 202 -3.90 -20.92 3.47
N ASP A 203 -4.32 -22.19 3.46
CA ASP A 203 -4.30 -23.12 4.58
C ASP A 203 -2.93 -23.78 4.81
N GLN A 204 -1.92 -23.39 4.04
CA GLN A 204 -0.53 -23.80 4.20
C GLN A 204 0.36 -22.58 4.51
N PRO A 205 0.12 -21.86 5.63
CA PRO A 205 0.86 -20.65 5.94
C PRO A 205 2.37 -20.91 6.06
N ARG A 206 3.16 -19.97 5.53
CA ARG A 206 4.63 -19.97 5.60
C ARG A 206 5.11 -18.55 5.85
N ALA A 207 6.19 -18.44 6.62
CA ALA A 207 6.81 -17.15 6.93
C ALA A 207 7.38 -16.48 5.67
N VAL A 208 8.05 -17.23 4.79
CA VAL A 208 8.68 -16.69 3.59
C VAL A 208 7.88 -17.09 2.36
N ASN A 209 7.51 -16.10 1.52
CA ASN A 209 6.70 -16.31 0.33
C ASN A 209 7.27 -15.50 -0.82
N GLN A 210 7.53 -16.16 -1.95
CA GLN A 210 8.12 -15.55 -3.12
C GLN A 210 7.37 -15.97 -4.38
N GLY A 211 7.22 -15.06 -5.32
CA GLY A 211 6.75 -15.34 -6.66
C GLY A 211 7.39 -14.42 -7.69
N ASN A 212 6.97 -14.56 -8.95
CA ASN A 212 7.47 -13.75 -10.04
C ASN A 212 6.32 -13.08 -10.79
N VAL A 213 6.58 -11.90 -11.29
CA VAL A 213 5.71 -11.21 -12.25
C VAL A 213 6.45 -11.11 -13.57
N GLN A 214 5.78 -11.48 -14.66
CA GLN A 214 6.22 -11.19 -16.02
C GLN A 214 5.40 -10.02 -16.55
N PHE A 215 6.08 -9.01 -17.10
CA PHE A 215 5.43 -7.90 -17.77
C PHE A 215 4.85 -8.38 -19.11
N ASN A 216 3.69 -7.84 -19.49
CA ASN A 216 3.02 -8.19 -20.74
C ASN A 216 3.75 -7.71 -22.00
N LYS A 217 4.74 -6.82 -21.85
CA LYS A 217 5.71 -6.41 -22.88
C LYS A 217 7.04 -6.06 -22.19
N ALA A 218 8.14 -6.09 -22.93
CA ALA A 218 9.42 -5.61 -22.41
C ALA A 218 9.45 -4.07 -22.37
N LEU A 219 9.98 -3.51 -21.28
CA LEU A 219 10.35 -2.10 -21.20
C LEU A 219 11.73 -1.87 -21.84
N GLN A 220 12.06 -0.63 -22.19
CA GLN A 220 13.33 -0.33 -22.88
C GLN A 220 14.53 -0.35 -21.94
N THR A 221 14.33 0.10 -20.69
CA THR A 221 15.31 0.10 -19.60
C THR A 221 14.75 -0.63 -18.39
N VAL A 222 15.62 -0.98 -17.43
CA VAL A 222 15.17 -1.56 -16.16
C VAL A 222 14.36 -0.49 -15.41
N PRO A 223 13.08 -0.73 -15.09
CA PRO A 223 12.24 0.27 -14.47
C PRO A 223 12.57 0.46 -12.99
N ARG A 224 12.22 1.63 -12.44
CA ARG A 224 11.99 1.77 -11.00
C ARG A 224 10.66 1.10 -10.66
N VAL A 225 10.59 0.38 -9.54
CA VAL A 225 9.36 -0.29 -9.10
C VAL A 225 8.94 0.19 -7.71
N LEU A 226 7.68 0.57 -7.60
CA LEU A 226 6.97 0.82 -6.35
C LEU A 226 5.93 -0.27 -6.16
N SER A 227 5.60 -0.60 -4.91
CA SER A 227 4.53 -1.54 -4.60
C SER A 227 4.04 -1.32 -3.19
N GLY A 228 2.72 -1.41 -2.99
CA GLY A 228 2.10 -1.31 -1.67
C GLY A 228 1.15 -2.48 -1.43
N LEU A 229 1.00 -2.85 -0.17
CA LEU A 229 0.09 -3.90 0.27
C LEU A 229 -1.35 -3.53 -0.16
N ASN A 230 -2.09 -4.49 -0.68
CA ASN A 230 -3.51 -4.33 -1.01
C ASN A 230 -4.38 -5.38 -0.31
N MET A 231 -3.78 -6.39 0.34
CA MET A 231 -4.50 -7.44 1.04
C MET A 231 -3.63 -8.05 2.15
N MET A 232 -4.25 -8.40 3.27
CA MET A 232 -3.62 -9.15 4.37
C MET A 232 -4.62 -10.16 4.95
N ASP A 233 -4.12 -11.34 5.34
CA ASP A 233 -4.79 -12.33 6.19
C ASP A 233 -3.74 -12.89 7.17
N ILE A 234 -3.74 -12.34 8.39
CA ILE A 234 -2.73 -12.62 9.42
C ILE A 234 -3.44 -13.06 10.71
N GLY A 235 -2.93 -14.12 11.35
CA GLY A 235 -3.43 -14.58 12.65
C GLY A 235 -3.17 -13.58 13.78
N CYS A 236 -4.12 -13.43 14.70
CA CYS A 236 -4.03 -12.48 15.82
C CYS A 236 -3.31 -13.02 17.08
N SER A 237 -2.85 -14.27 17.06
CA SER A 237 -2.23 -14.91 18.24
C SER A 237 -0.83 -14.36 18.56
N ALA A 238 -0.16 -13.75 17.59
CA ALA A 238 1.16 -13.12 17.65
C ALA A 238 1.09 -11.70 17.05
N ASN A 239 2.14 -10.89 17.19
CA ASN A 239 2.18 -9.54 16.61
C ASN A 239 1.94 -9.59 15.09
N LEU A 240 1.36 -8.52 14.56
CA LEU A 240 1.25 -8.36 13.11
C LEU A 240 2.64 -8.04 12.58
N ARG A 241 3.25 -8.99 11.86
CA ARG A 241 4.56 -8.81 11.23
C ARG A 241 4.54 -9.20 9.76
N ILE A 242 4.72 -8.22 8.89
CA ILE A 242 4.71 -8.40 7.43
C ILE A 242 5.70 -7.44 6.78
N ARG A 243 6.38 -7.89 5.73
CA ARG A 243 7.27 -7.07 4.91
C ARG A 243 7.14 -7.47 3.44
N LEU A 244 6.89 -6.46 2.62
CA LEU A 244 6.96 -6.53 1.18
C LEU A 244 8.39 -6.27 0.70
N GLY A 245 8.86 -7.09 -0.23
CA GLY A 245 10.16 -6.95 -0.88
C GLY A 245 10.08 -7.20 -2.38
N MET A 246 11.00 -6.61 -3.13
CA MET A 246 11.17 -6.84 -4.56
C MET A 246 12.65 -7.02 -4.89
N SER A 247 12.93 -7.94 -5.81
CA SER A 247 14.27 -8.26 -6.27
C SER A 247 14.26 -8.67 -7.74
N ASN A 248 15.43 -8.90 -8.33
CA ASN A 248 15.60 -9.36 -9.72
C ASN A 248 14.80 -8.53 -10.75
N ILE A 249 14.71 -7.22 -10.53
CA ILE A 249 13.97 -6.31 -11.41
C ILE A 249 14.70 -6.23 -12.75
N SER A 250 13.97 -6.51 -13.82
CA SER A 250 14.45 -6.52 -15.19
C SER A 250 13.48 -5.78 -16.11
N LYS A 251 13.84 -5.69 -17.39
CA LYS A 251 12.98 -5.10 -18.42
C LYS A 251 11.68 -5.88 -18.65
N THR A 252 11.61 -7.13 -18.21
CA THR A 252 10.52 -8.07 -18.53
C THR A 252 9.79 -8.56 -17.29
N GLY A 253 10.20 -8.17 -16.09
CA GLY A 253 9.56 -8.66 -14.88
C GLY A 253 10.37 -8.40 -13.61
N LEU A 254 9.89 -8.99 -12.52
CA LEU A 254 10.49 -8.89 -11.19
C LEU A 254 10.17 -10.14 -10.36
N THR A 255 10.93 -10.32 -9.29
CA THR A 255 10.61 -11.25 -8.19
C THR A 255 10.05 -10.44 -7.02
N TRP A 256 8.94 -10.89 -6.44
CA TRP A 256 8.34 -10.28 -5.25
C TRP A 256 8.43 -11.24 -4.06
N ASN A 257 8.52 -10.66 -2.86
CA ASN A 257 8.50 -11.38 -1.59
C ASN A 257 7.46 -10.74 -0.67
N ILE A 258 6.64 -11.54 0.02
CA ILE A 258 5.79 -11.06 1.11
C ILE A 258 5.99 -11.97 2.31
N ASP A 259 6.77 -11.49 3.26
CA ASP A 259 7.30 -12.30 4.33
C ASP A 259 6.78 -11.86 5.70
N ALA A 260 6.57 -12.83 6.58
CA ALA A 260 6.40 -12.66 8.01
C ALA A 260 7.61 -13.24 8.74
N TRP A 261 7.72 -12.98 10.04
CA TRP A 261 8.79 -13.54 10.87
C TRP A 261 8.33 -13.83 12.29
N ALA A 262 9.23 -14.47 13.04
CA ALA A 262 9.00 -14.98 14.39
C ALA A 262 7.79 -15.96 14.44
N ASP A 263 6.84 -15.70 15.32
CA ASP A 263 5.66 -16.52 15.61
C ASP A 263 4.39 -16.08 14.83
N THR A 264 4.55 -15.15 13.88
CA THR A 264 3.45 -14.63 13.06
C THR A 264 2.95 -15.67 12.07
N VAL A 265 1.65 -15.93 12.05
CA VAL A 265 1.00 -16.80 11.06
C VAL A 265 0.44 -15.95 9.92
N LEU A 266 1.11 -15.99 8.76
CA LEU A 266 0.70 -15.30 7.53
C LEU A 266 -0.07 -16.26 6.61
N TYR A 267 -1.40 -16.23 6.65
CA TYR A 267 -2.25 -17.06 5.79
C TYR A 267 -2.13 -16.61 4.33
N SER A 268 -2.26 -15.31 4.09
CA SER A 268 -2.03 -14.71 2.77
C SER A 268 -1.81 -13.20 2.87
N ALA A 269 -1.30 -12.62 1.80
CA ALA A 269 -1.19 -11.18 1.59
C ALA A 269 -1.04 -10.91 0.09
N GLY A 270 -1.36 -9.69 -0.32
CA GLY A 270 -1.21 -9.23 -1.69
C GLY A 270 -0.69 -7.81 -1.77
N ALA A 271 -0.18 -7.46 -2.93
CA ALA A 271 0.28 -6.11 -3.23
C ALA A 271 -0.02 -5.75 -4.70
N SER A 272 -0.11 -4.45 -4.97
CA SER A 272 -0.13 -3.92 -6.34
C SER A 272 1.20 -3.23 -6.61
N TYR A 273 1.81 -3.46 -7.78
CA TYR A 273 3.07 -2.82 -8.17
C TYR A 273 2.85 -1.80 -9.30
N LEU A 274 3.77 -0.85 -9.39
CA LEU A 274 3.92 0.11 -10.47
C LEU A 274 5.39 0.17 -10.88
N ALA A 275 5.69 -0.31 -12.07
CA ALA A 275 7.02 -0.26 -12.67
C ALA A 275 7.06 0.88 -13.70
N ILE A 276 7.92 1.87 -13.48
CA ILE A 276 8.03 3.08 -14.28
C ILE A 276 9.42 3.09 -14.92
N GLN A 277 9.44 3.15 -16.25
CA GLN A 277 10.64 3.41 -17.00
C GLN A 277 10.93 4.90 -16.95
N GLU A 278 12.03 5.28 -16.29
CA GLU A 278 12.53 6.66 -16.32
C GLU A 278 13.18 6.94 -17.68
N LEU A 279 12.93 8.15 -18.19
CA LEU A 279 13.41 8.61 -19.51
C LEU A 279 14.84 9.11 -19.44
#